data_AF-A0A517S9I1-F1
#
_entry.id   AF-A0A517S9I1-F1
#
_cell.length_a   1.000
_cell.length_b   1.000
_cell.length_c   1.000
_cell.angle_alpha   90.00
_cell.angle_beta   90.00
_cell.angle_gamma   90.00
#
_symmetry.space_group_name_H-M   'P 1'
#
loop_
_entity.id
_entity.type
_entity.pdbx_description
1 polymer ?
#
loop_
_entity_poly.entity_id
_entity_poly.type
_entity_poly.pdbx_seq_one_letter_code
_entity_poly.pdbx_strand_id
1 'polypeptide(L)'
;MANDRPIHEIRLGKCKAAIWANPTEQGTRYNVTFLRIYKQDDQWETTSSFGRDDLPLVAKLADQAHTWIYEKLAHERDDAANEKAPASDRRSDRSPRTAATTSRR
;
A
#
# COMPACT_ATOMS: atom_id res chain seq x y z
N MET A 1 16.42 -11.75 -6.05
CA MET A 1 15.43 -12.79 -5.66
C MET A 1 14.08 -12.22 -6.01
N ALA A 2 13.42 -12.75 -7.05
CA ALA A 2 12.06 -12.34 -7.38
C ALA A 2 11.13 -12.84 -6.26
N ASN A 3 10.24 -11.99 -5.76
CA ASN A 3 9.23 -12.43 -4.81
C ASN A 3 8.23 -13.31 -5.57
N ASP A 4 8.17 -14.60 -5.22
CA ASP A 4 7.27 -15.56 -5.85
C ASP A 4 5.79 -15.38 -5.45
N ARG A 5 5.50 -14.35 -4.63
CA ARG A 5 4.15 -14.05 -4.15
C ARG A 5 3.78 -12.59 -4.41
N PRO A 6 2.56 -12.33 -4.90
CA PRO A 6 2.06 -10.98 -5.02
C PRO A 6 1.92 -10.34 -3.62
N ILE A 7 2.27 -9.05 -3.52
CA ILE A 7 2.12 -8.28 -2.28
C ILE A 7 0.66 -7.93 -1.99
N HIS A 8 -0.16 -7.89 -3.04
CA HIS A 8 -1.59 -7.63 -2.93
C HIS A 8 -2.34 -8.32 -4.05
N GLU A 9 -3.51 -8.87 -3.74
CA GLU A 9 -4.43 -9.43 -4.73
C GLU A 9 -5.82 -8.84 -4.54
N ILE A 10 -6.45 -8.43 -5.64
CA ILE A 10 -7.81 -7.89 -5.68
C ILE A 10 -8.64 -8.81 -6.56
N ARG A 11 -9.83 -9.21 -6.13
CA ARG A 11 -10.70 -10.14 -6.88
C ARG A 11 -12.08 -9.56 -7.10
N LEU A 12 -12.56 -9.64 -8.33
CA LEU A 12 -13.94 -9.32 -8.73
C LEU A 12 -14.50 -10.47 -9.58
N GLY A 13 -15.40 -11.25 -8.96
CA GLY A 13 -15.99 -12.42 -9.59
C GLY A 13 -14.93 -13.45 -10.02
N LYS A 14 -14.85 -13.71 -11.32
CA LYS A 14 -13.88 -14.64 -11.92
C LYS A 14 -12.54 -13.96 -12.25
N CYS A 15 -12.45 -12.64 -12.22
CA CYS A 15 -11.20 -11.93 -12.50
C CYS A 15 -10.47 -11.54 -11.21
N LYS A 16 -9.14 -11.51 -11.26
CA LYS A 16 -8.28 -10.99 -10.21
C LYS A 16 -7.13 -10.16 -10.78
N ALA A 17 -6.66 -9.21 -9.99
CA ALA A 17 -5.42 -8.48 -10.21
C ALA A 17 -4.42 -8.88 -9.11
N ALA A 18 -3.23 -9.31 -9.52
CA ALA A 18 -2.12 -9.61 -8.63
C ALA A 18 -1.06 -8.51 -8.77
N ILE A 19 -0.71 -7.85 -7.67
CA ILE A 19 0.26 -6.75 -7.63
C ILE A 19 1.59 -7.29 -7.09
N TRP A 20 2.68 -7.01 -7.77
CA TRP A 20 4.02 -7.53 -7.50
C TRP A 20 4.98 -6.40 -7.19
N ALA A 21 5.67 -6.48 -6.06
CA ALA A 21 6.69 -5.52 -5.66
C ALA A 21 8.06 -5.93 -6.23
N ASN A 22 8.67 -5.04 -7.01
CA ASN A 22 9.98 -5.22 -7.61
C ASN A 22 10.92 -4.12 -7.06
N PRO A 23 11.71 -4.42 -6.01
CA PRO A 23 12.65 -3.47 -5.46
C PRO A 23 13.74 -3.15 -6.48
N THR A 24 14.05 -1.85 -6.64
CA THR A 24 15.17 -1.36 -7.47
C THR A 24 15.99 -0.35 -6.67
N GLU A 25 17.19 -0.02 -7.15
CA GLU A 25 18.05 0.99 -6.50
C GLU A 25 17.38 2.38 -6.38
N GLN A 26 16.43 2.69 -7.28
CA GLN A 26 15.70 3.95 -7.30
C GLN A 26 14.36 3.89 -6.55
N GLY A 27 14.05 2.76 -5.90
CA GLY A 27 12.79 2.53 -5.19
C GLY A 27 12.03 1.31 -5.69
N THR A 28 10.94 0.97 -5.00
CA THR A 28 10.09 -0.18 -5.35
C THR A 28 9.20 0.16 -6.53
N ARG A 29 9.24 -0.66 -7.59
CA ARG A 29 8.30 -0.60 -8.71
C ARG A 29 7.23 -1.66 -8.54
N TYR A 30 5.99 -1.31 -8.89
CA TYR A 30 4.85 -2.22 -8.79
C TYR A 30 4.38 -2.65 -10.18
N ASN A 31 4.30 -3.96 -10.41
CA ASN A 31 3.72 -4.53 -11.63
C ASN A 31 2.38 -5.18 -11.30
N VAL A 32 1.45 -5.19 -12.25
CA VAL A 32 0.13 -5.80 -12.08
C VAL A 32 -0.07 -6.89 -13.13
N THR A 33 -0.58 -8.05 -12.72
CA THR A 33 -1.00 -9.14 -13.60
C THR A 33 -2.47 -9.40 -13.40
N PHE A 34 -3.25 -9.32 -14.48
CA PHE A 34 -4.66 -9.67 -14.47
C PHE A 34 -4.83 -11.13 -14.87
N LEU A 35 -5.69 -11.85 -14.15
CA LEU A 35 -5.97 -13.26 -14.39
C LEU A 35 -7.47 -13.51 -14.25
N ARG A 36 -8.02 -14.35 -15.13
CA ARG A 36 -9.35 -14.94 -14.99
C ARG A 36 -9.23 -16.37 -14.48
N ILE A 37 -9.99 -16.69 -13.44
CA ILE A 37 -10.08 -18.02 -12.83
C ILE A 37 -11.24 -18.78 -13.48
N TYR A 38 -10.98 -20.02 -13.89
CA TYR A 38 -11.99 -20.94 -14.41
C TYR A 38 -11.74 -22.35 -13.86
N LYS A 39 -12.68 -23.24 -14.09
CA LYS A 39 -12.60 -24.64 -13.68
C LYS A 39 -12.55 -25.52 -14.91
N GLN A 40 -11.58 -26.42 -14.98
CA GLN A 40 -11.38 -27.40 -16.05
C GLN A 40 -11.05 -28.75 -15.41
N ASP A 41 -11.74 -29.82 -15.80
CA ASP A 41 -11.49 -31.19 -15.33
C ASP A 41 -11.41 -31.31 -13.80
N ASP A 42 -12.34 -30.63 -13.12
CA ASP A 42 -12.43 -30.49 -11.67
C ASP A 42 -11.30 -29.67 -10.98
N GLN A 43 -10.32 -29.19 -11.74
CA GLN A 43 -9.22 -28.34 -11.28
C GLN A 43 -9.49 -26.86 -11.55
N TRP A 44 -9.00 -26.00 -10.64
CA TRP A 44 -9.04 -24.55 -10.83
C TRP A 44 -7.81 -24.08 -11.58
N GLU A 45 -8.02 -23.36 -12.67
CA GLU A 45 -6.96 -22.79 -13.50
C GLU A 45 -7.12 -21.29 -13.68
N THR A 46 -6.07 -20.65 -14.19
CA THR A 46 -6.04 -19.23 -14.50
C THR A 46 -5.60 -18.97 -15.93
N THR A 47 -6.20 -17.97 -16.58
CA THR A 47 -5.81 -17.50 -17.91
C THR A 47 -5.66 -15.98 -17.92
N SER A 48 -4.85 -15.45 -18.84
CA SER A 48 -4.76 -14.04 -19.17
C SER A 48 -5.63 -13.63 -20.36
N SER A 49 -6.47 -14.54 -20.86
CA SER A 49 -7.45 -14.28 -21.92
C SER A 49 -8.80 -13.88 -21.32
N PHE A 50 -9.36 -12.77 -21.80
CA PHE A 50 -10.60 -12.20 -21.28
C PHE A 50 -11.68 -12.14 -22.36
N GLY A 51 -12.90 -12.50 -22.00
CA GLY A 51 -14.07 -12.33 -22.86
C GLY A 51 -14.69 -10.94 -22.70
N ARG A 52 -15.65 -10.61 -23.58
CA ARG A 52 -16.38 -9.32 -23.56
C ARG A 52 -16.91 -8.95 -22.17
N ASP A 53 -17.49 -9.93 -21.48
CA ASP A 53 -18.17 -9.70 -20.20
C ASP A 53 -17.18 -9.58 -19.01
N ASP A 54 -15.91 -9.94 -19.21
CA ASP A 54 -14.85 -9.74 -18.21
C ASP A 54 -14.24 -8.34 -18.28
N LEU A 55 -14.34 -7.66 -19.43
CA LEU A 55 -13.66 -6.37 -19.65
C LEU A 55 -14.05 -5.29 -18.62
N PRO A 56 -15.33 -5.11 -18.24
CA PRO A 56 -15.68 -4.15 -17.19
C PRO A 56 -15.07 -4.50 -15.82
N LEU A 57 -14.91 -5.79 -15.53
CA LEU A 57 -14.27 -6.25 -14.29
C LEU A 57 -12.77 -5.96 -14.33
N VAL A 58 -12.11 -6.20 -15.45
CA VAL A 58 -10.68 -5.87 -15.64
C VAL A 58 -10.44 -4.38 -15.50
N ALA A 59 -11.29 -3.54 -16.11
CA ALA A 59 -11.19 -2.08 -15.97
C ALA A 59 -11.28 -1.65 -14.49
N LYS A 60 -12.30 -2.15 -13.76
CA LYS A 60 -12.45 -1.85 -12.33
C LYS A 60 -11.29 -2.37 -11.49
N LEU A 61 -10.78 -3.56 -11.79
CA LEU A 61 -9.60 -4.10 -11.12
C LEU A 61 -8.36 -3.25 -11.39
N ALA A 62 -8.20 -2.72 -12.60
CA ALA A 62 -7.09 -1.82 -12.95
C ALA A 62 -7.17 -0.52 -12.16
N ASP A 63 -8.36 0.08 -12.04
CA ASP A 63 -8.58 1.28 -11.22
C ASP A 63 -8.26 1.05 -9.74
N GLN A 64 -8.70 -0.10 -9.20
CA GLN A 64 -8.43 -0.46 -7.81
C GLN A 64 -6.93 -0.74 -7.57
N ALA A 65 -6.27 -1.45 -8.49
CA ALA A 65 -4.84 -1.71 -8.39
C ALA A 65 -4.03 -0.41 -8.49
N HIS A 66 -4.41 0.49 -9.39
CA HIS A 66 -3.81 1.82 -9.50
C HIS A 66 -3.93 2.58 -8.16
N THR A 67 -5.14 2.67 -7.61
CA THR A 67 -5.40 3.35 -6.34
C THR A 67 -4.52 2.79 -5.22
N TRP A 68 -4.50 1.46 -5.07
CA TRP A 68 -3.70 0.78 -4.05
C TRP A 68 -2.19 1.08 -4.19
N ILE A 69 -1.66 1.09 -5.42
CA ILE A 69 -0.23 1.40 -5.67
C ILE A 69 0.10 2.82 -5.22
N TYR A 70 -0.74 3.81 -5.54
CA TYR A 70 -0.50 5.19 -5.14
C TYR A 70 -0.60 5.40 -3.63
N GLU A 71 -1.58 4.77 -2.98
CA GLU A 71 -1.69 4.78 -1.52
C GLU A 71 -0.44 4.14 -0.89
N LYS A 72 0.01 3.01 -1.41
CA LYS A 72 1.21 2.31 -0.91
C LYS A 72 2.46 3.18 -1.03
N LEU A 73 2.67 3.84 -2.17
CA LEU A 73 3.81 4.74 -2.40
C LEU A 73 3.74 6.00 -1.50
N ALA A 74 2.54 6.54 -1.26
CA ALA A 74 2.36 7.66 -0.36
C ALA A 74 2.73 7.29 1.08
N HIS A 75 2.27 6.13 1.55
CA HIS A 75 2.65 5.61 2.87
C HIS A 75 4.16 5.39 3.00
N GLU A 76 4.81 4.77 2.01
CA GLU A 76 6.26 4.56 2.04
C GLU A 76 7.06 5.87 2.11
N ARG A 77 6.59 6.92 1.42
CA ARG A 77 7.18 8.25 1.47
C ARG A 77 7.00 8.89 2.85
N ASP A 78 5.81 8.79 3.42
CA ASP A 78 5.49 9.39 4.72
C ASP A 78 6.25 8.69 5.85
N ASP A 79 6.39 7.37 5.78
CA ASP A 79 7.22 6.57 6.69
C ASP A 79 8.70 7.00 6.62
N ALA A 80 9.24 7.15 5.41
CA ALA A 80 10.61 7.62 5.20
C ALA A 80 10.84 9.06 5.69
N ALA A 81 9.82 9.93 5.60
CA ALA A 81 9.89 11.30 6.12
C ALA A 81 9.84 11.33 7.66
N ASN A 82 9.00 10.49 8.27
CA ASN A 82 8.88 10.39 9.72
C ASN A 82 10.13 9.76 10.37
N GLU A 83 10.78 8.81 9.70
CA GLU A 83 12.03 8.21 10.18
C GLU A 83 13.22 9.18 10.11
N LYS A 84 13.23 10.10 9.12
CA LYS A 84 14.30 11.10 8.98
C LYS A 84 14.11 12.36 9.83
N ALA A 85 12.95 12.55 10.47
CA ALA A 85 12.74 13.63 11.41
C ALA A 85 13.48 13.33 12.74
N PRO A 86 14.41 14.20 13.21
CA PRO A 86 15.12 13.93 14.45
C PRO A 86 14.14 13.95 15.63
N ALA A 87 14.28 12.96 16.53
CA ALA A 87 13.53 12.81 17.77
C ALA A 87 13.80 13.92 18.83
N SER A 88 14.26 15.11 18.41
CA SER A 88 14.80 16.12 19.31
C SER A 88 13.84 17.22 19.74
N ASP A 89 12.58 17.27 19.27
CA ASP A 89 11.66 18.37 19.60
C ASP A 89 10.51 18.00 20.56
N ARG A 90 10.73 16.99 21.41
CA ARG A 90 9.77 16.60 22.47
C ARG A 90 10.36 16.75 23.87
N ARG A 91 10.82 17.95 24.24
CA ARG A 91 11.00 18.40 25.64
C ARG A 91 11.49 19.85 25.68
N SER A 92 10.60 20.79 26.03
CA SER A 92 10.86 21.79 27.08
C SER A 92 9.76 22.83 27.30
N ASP A 93 8.57 22.76 26.67
CA ASP A 93 7.47 23.64 27.11
C ASP A 93 6.69 23.05 28.30
N ARG A 94 7.32 23.05 29.49
CA ARG A 94 6.61 23.00 30.77
C ARG A 94 7.35 23.86 31.78
N SER A 95 7.19 25.17 31.66
CA SER A 95 7.49 26.09 32.75
C SER A 95 6.61 25.74 33.96
N PRO A 96 7.18 25.44 35.15
CA PRO A 96 6.37 25.39 36.36
C PRO A 96 6.03 26.84 36.73
N ARG A 97 4.75 27.20 36.58
CA ARG A 97 4.20 28.45 37.08
C ARG A 97 4.14 28.36 38.62
N THR A 98 5.23 28.66 39.32
CA THR A 98 5.20 28.86 40.77
C THR A 98 4.71 30.27 41.06
N ALA A 99 3.41 30.37 41.34
CA ALA A 99 2.84 31.50 42.03
C ALA A 99 2.98 31.33 43.56
N ALA A 100 3.07 32.48 44.22
CA ALA A 100 2.65 32.77 45.60
C ALA A 100 3.71 32.78 46.73
N THR A 101 3.94 34.01 47.20
CA THR A 101 3.81 34.46 48.61
C THR A 101 5.01 34.24 49.54
N THR A 102 5.57 35.33 50.09
CA THR A 102 5.71 35.58 51.55
C THR A 102 6.66 36.75 51.89
N SER A 103 6.11 37.76 52.60
CA SER A 103 6.67 38.49 53.76
C SER A 103 7.56 39.75 53.64
N ARG A 104 7.00 40.82 54.22
CA ARG A 104 7.55 41.86 55.12
C ARG A 104 8.75 42.72 54.68
N ARG A 105 8.54 44.04 54.68
CA ARG A 105 8.81 44.88 55.87
C ARG A 105 7.99 46.16 55.84
#